data_AF-A0A5S9Q9D6-F1
#
_entry.id   AF-A0A5S9Q9D6-F1
#
_cell.length_a   1.000
_cell.length_b   1.000
_cell.length_c   1.000
_cell.angle_alpha   90.00
_cell.angle_beta   90.00
_cell.angle_gamma   90.00
#
_symmetry.space_group_name_H-M   'P 1'
#
loop_
_entity.id
_entity.type
_entity.pdbx_description
1 polymer ?
#
loop_
_entity_poly.entity_id
_entity_poly.type
_entity_poly.pdbx_seq_one_letter_code
_entity_poly.pdbx_strand_id
1 'polypeptide(L)'
;MNWIALPLLADKQIFRGAVFRFSGKHPFEDVVDFMLIDEGDSDIGLKLICSTGYHAGQTELILPKESGYENGGLSLDWLLANWEKWVYPECSVNDVLVIDGYPSNF
;
A
#
# COMPACT_ATOMS: atom_id res chain seq x y z
N MET A 1 -0.90 -16.75 -4.91
CA MET A 1 -1.16 -15.29 -4.96
C MET A 1 -0.53 -14.78 -6.23
N ASN A 2 -1.23 -13.98 -7.03
CA ASN A 2 -0.70 -13.44 -8.29
C ASN A 2 -0.12 -12.04 -8.03
N TRP A 3 1.11 -11.99 -7.51
CA TRP A 3 1.82 -10.74 -7.27
C TRP A 3 2.19 -10.10 -8.61
N ILE A 4 1.87 -8.82 -8.76
CA ILE A 4 2.24 -8.02 -9.93
C ILE A 4 3.08 -6.83 -9.49
N ALA A 5 4.01 -6.37 -10.32
CA ALA A 5 4.75 -5.15 -10.02
C ALA A 5 3.78 -3.97 -10.00
N LEU A 6 3.87 -3.12 -8.97
CA LEU A 6 2.97 -1.97 -8.78
C LEU A 6 2.89 -1.05 -10.01
N PRO A 7 4.00 -0.70 -10.71
CA PRO A 7 3.93 0.12 -11.92
C PRO A 7 3.22 -0.56 -13.11
N LEU A 8 2.99 -1.87 -13.06
CA LEU A 8 2.32 -2.63 -14.11
C LEU A 8 0.82 -2.83 -13.84
N LEU A 9 0.28 -2.24 -12.77
CA LEU A 9 -1.17 -2.22 -12.55
C LEU A 9 -1.88 -1.55 -13.74
N ALA A 10 -2.86 -2.25 -14.31
CA ALA A 10 -3.69 -1.72 -15.39
C ALA A 10 -4.67 -0.66 -14.87
N ASP A 11 -5.25 -0.90 -13.69
CA ASP A 11 -6.18 0.01 -13.06
C ASP A 11 -5.45 1.18 -12.37
N LYS A 12 -5.99 2.39 -12.55
CA LYS A 12 -5.44 3.62 -11.98
C LYS A 12 -5.91 3.92 -10.56
N GLN A 13 -6.82 3.10 -10.04
CA GLN A 13 -7.42 3.21 -8.71
C GLN A 13 -7.16 1.94 -7.92
N ILE A 14 -6.75 2.08 -6.67
CA ILE A 14 -6.47 0.96 -5.76
C ILE A 14 -7.44 1.06 -4.57
N PHE A 15 -8.15 -0.03 -4.29
CA PHE A 15 -9.13 -0.08 -3.21
C PHE A 15 -8.60 -0.81 -1.98
N ARG A 16 -9.31 -0.63 -0.87
CA ARG A 16 -9.08 -1.38 0.38
C ARG A 16 -8.93 -2.89 0.11
N GLY A 17 -8.16 -3.55 0.96
CA GLY A 17 -7.80 -4.95 0.82
C GLY A 17 -6.51 -5.15 0.03
N ALA A 18 -6.14 -4.21 -0.85
CA ALA A 18 -4.88 -4.29 -1.58
C ALA A 18 -3.68 -4.38 -0.63
N VAL A 19 -2.70 -5.22 -0.99
CA VAL A 19 -1.50 -5.46 -0.20
C VAL A 19 -0.27 -5.15 -1.04
N PHE A 20 0.63 -4.34 -0.51
CA PHE A 20 1.90 -3.95 -1.10
C PHE A 20 3.04 -4.68 -0.40
N ARG A 21 3.76 -5.52 -1.13
CA ARG A 21 4.94 -6.24 -0.67
C ARG A 21 6.21 -5.57 -1.15
N PHE A 22 7.15 -5.35 -0.25
CA PHE A 22 8.43 -4.73 -0.57
C PHE A 22 9.53 -5.18 0.41
N SER A 23 10.77 -4.90 0.03
CA SER A 23 11.93 -5.19 0.89
C SER A 23 12.03 -4.16 2.00
N GLY A 24 11.94 -4.60 3.25
CA GLY A 24 12.07 -3.75 4.42
C GLY A 24 13.51 -3.66 4.94
N LYS A 25 13.70 -2.79 5.93
CA LYS A 25 14.90 -2.63 6.74
C LYS A 25 14.49 -2.43 8.19
N HIS A 26 15.41 -2.79 9.09
CA HIS A 26 15.24 -2.63 10.53
C HIS A 26 14.66 -1.24 10.87
N PRO A 27 13.55 -1.15 11.64
CA PRO A 27 12.98 -2.19 12.51
C PRO A 27 12.03 -3.21 11.83
N PHE A 28 11.73 -3.04 10.55
CA PHE A 28 10.93 -4.01 9.80
C PHE A 28 11.75 -5.25 9.38
N GLU A 29 11.03 -6.31 9.01
CA GLU A 29 11.56 -7.53 8.43
C GLU A 29 12.11 -7.29 7.01
N ASP A 30 12.89 -8.25 6.50
CA ASP A 30 13.42 -8.19 5.12
C ASP A 30 12.31 -8.15 4.06
N VAL A 31 11.13 -8.69 4.37
CA VAL A 31 9.94 -8.66 3.51
C VAL A 31 8.77 -8.16 4.33
N VAL A 32 8.16 -7.07 3.87
CA VAL A 32 7.09 -6.36 4.56
C VAL A 32 5.88 -6.25 3.65
N ASP A 33 4.70 -6.49 4.21
CA ASP A 33 3.43 -6.28 3.54
C ASP A 33 2.67 -5.13 4.22
N PHE A 34 2.42 -4.05 3.48
CA PHE A 34 1.47 -3.00 3.89
C PHE A 34 0.11 -3.25 3.25
N MET A 35 -0.97 -3.14 4.04
CA MET A 35 -2.34 -3.30 3.56
C MET A 35 -3.08 -1.96 3.56
N LEU A 36 -3.78 -1.69 2.47
CA LEU A 36 -4.72 -0.58 2.36
C LEU A 36 -6.04 -0.96 3.03
N ILE A 37 -6.50 -0.18 4.00
CA ILE A 37 -7.74 -0.44 4.74
C ILE A 37 -8.62 0.81 4.81
N ASP A 38 -9.90 0.62 5.12
CA ASP A 38 -10.81 1.73 5.41
C ASP A 38 -10.35 2.50 6.66
N GLU A 39 -10.40 3.83 6.58
CA GLU A 39 -10.19 4.76 7.69
C GLU A 39 -11.16 5.92 7.54
N GLY A 40 -12.27 5.89 8.28
CA GLY A 40 -13.35 6.86 8.14
C GLY A 40 -12.94 8.30 8.45
N ASP A 41 -11.88 8.48 9.24
CA ASP A 41 -11.40 9.80 9.65
C ASP A 41 -10.32 10.38 8.71
N SER A 42 -9.92 9.67 7.65
CA SER A 42 -8.95 10.19 6.67
C SER A 42 -9.62 10.93 5.52
N ASP A 43 -8.87 11.83 4.88
CA ASP A 43 -9.38 12.69 3.80
C ASP A 43 -10.00 11.91 2.63
N ILE A 44 -9.51 10.69 2.38
CA ILE A 44 -9.97 9.84 1.27
C ILE A 44 -10.61 8.53 1.75
N GLY A 45 -10.83 8.37 3.06
CA GLY A 45 -11.44 7.18 3.64
C GLY A 45 -10.52 5.95 3.73
N LEU A 46 -9.22 6.11 3.52
CA LEU A 46 -8.24 5.02 3.47
C LEU A 46 -6.97 5.31 4.30
N LYS A 47 -6.30 4.25 4.76
CA LYS A 47 -4.95 4.29 5.35
C LYS A 47 -4.15 3.03 5.05
N LEU A 48 -2.83 3.09 5.25
CA LEU A 48 -1.93 1.94 5.23
C LEU A 48 -1.64 1.46 6.64
N ILE A 49 -1.70 0.14 6.83
CA ILE A 49 -1.20 -0.55 8.01
C ILE A 49 -0.11 -1.54 7.64
N CYS A 50 0.81 -1.82 8.55
CA CYS A 50 1.69 -2.97 8.40
C CYS A 50 0.90 -4.25 8.71
N SER A 51 1.02 -5.27 7.87
CA SER A 51 0.27 -6.54 7.98
C SER A 51 1.15 -7.75 8.30
N THR A 52 2.46 -7.55 8.42
CA THR A 52 3.45 -8.60 8.70
C THR A 52 4.34 -8.22 9.87
N GLY A 53 4.85 -9.23 10.56
CA GLY A 53 5.99 -9.03 11.46
C GLY A 53 5.71 -8.25 12.74
N TYR A 54 6.76 -7.64 13.30
CA TYR A 54 6.74 -6.93 14.58
C TYR A 54 5.85 -5.68 14.57
N HIS A 55 5.76 -5.01 13.41
CA HIS A 55 4.93 -3.82 13.21
C HIS A 55 3.48 -4.15 12.82
N ALA A 56 3.11 -5.43 12.71
CA ALA A 56 1.77 -5.82 12.30
C ALA A 56 0.67 -5.14 13.14
N GLY A 57 -0.30 -4.55 12.45
CA GLY A 57 -1.41 -3.81 13.04
C GLY A 57 -1.13 -2.33 13.33
N GLN A 58 0.10 -1.83 13.12
CA GLN A 58 0.42 -0.41 13.25
C GLN A 58 -0.01 0.38 12.01
N THR A 59 -0.44 1.63 12.24
CA THR A 59 -0.72 2.58 11.16
C THR A 59 0.60 3.15 10.64
N GLU A 60 0.82 3.00 9.33
CA GLU A 60 2.04 3.47 8.66
C GLU A 60 1.79 4.81 7.95
N LEU A 61 0.60 4.99 7.38
CA LEU A 61 0.23 6.23 6.71
C LEU A 61 -1.28 6.44 6.71
N ILE A 62 -1.74 7.55 7.28
CA ILE A 62 -3.06 8.09 6.98
C ILE A 62 -2.95 8.84 5.66
N LEU A 63 -3.71 8.41 4.65
CA LEU A 63 -3.55 8.91 3.29
C LEU A 63 -4.07 10.35 3.16
N PRO A 64 -3.27 11.27 2.61
CA PRO A 64 -3.65 12.67 2.49
C PRO A 64 -4.63 12.87 1.33
N LYS A 65 -5.38 13.98 1.33
CA LYS A 65 -6.38 14.30 0.30
C LYS A 65 -5.89 14.14 -1.14
N GLU A 66 -4.67 14.58 -1.45
CA GLU A 66 -4.10 14.53 -2.81
C GLU A 66 -3.82 13.11 -3.32
N SER A 67 -3.85 12.11 -2.43
CA SER A 67 -3.67 10.71 -2.81
C SER A 67 -4.94 10.07 -3.38
N GLY A 68 -6.09 10.73 -3.26
CA GLY A 68 -7.36 10.21 -3.75
C GLY A 68 -7.46 10.18 -5.27
N TYR A 69 -8.21 9.21 -5.79
CA TYR A 69 -8.64 9.18 -7.18
C TYR A 69 -10.05 9.76 -7.33
N GLU A 70 -10.39 10.30 -8.51
CA GLU A 70 -11.62 11.10 -8.73
C GLU A 70 -12.92 10.38 -8.32
N ASN A 71 -12.98 9.06 -8.47
CA ASN A 71 -14.15 8.23 -8.15
C ASN A 71 -13.97 7.39 -6.86
N GLY A 72 -13.03 7.80 -6.00
CA GLY A 72 -12.65 7.09 -4.78
C GLY A 72 -11.51 6.09 -4.99
N GLY A 73 -10.96 5.60 -3.89
CA GLY A 73 -9.75 4.78 -3.91
C GLY A 73 -8.47 5.62 -3.91
N LEU A 74 -7.34 4.94 -3.78
CA LEU A 74 -6.00 5.51 -3.86
C LEU A 74 -5.57 5.63 -5.33
N SER A 75 -5.07 6.79 -5.72
CA SER A 75 -4.52 7.06 -7.04
C SER A 75 -3.19 6.31 -7.24
N LEU A 76 -3.11 5.43 -8.25
CA LEU A 76 -1.88 4.75 -8.62
C LEU A 76 -0.78 5.77 -8.97
N ASP A 77 -1.11 6.77 -9.78
CA ASP A 77 -0.11 7.76 -10.23
C ASP A 77 0.43 8.58 -9.05
N TRP A 78 -0.41 8.90 -8.05
CA TRP A 78 0.07 9.54 -6.82
C TRP A 78 1.00 8.62 -6.05
N LEU A 79 0.61 7.35 -5.85
CA LEU A 79 1.41 6.37 -5.11
C LEU A 79 2.78 6.16 -5.76
N LEU A 80 2.83 6.03 -7.08
CA LEU A 80 4.08 5.91 -7.85
C LEU A 80 4.99 7.12 -7.67
N ALA A 81 4.42 8.34 -7.69
CA ALA A 81 5.19 9.58 -7.54
C ALA A 81 5.62 9.86 -6.09
N ASN A 82 4.97 9.26 -5.09
CA ASN A 82 5.10 9.64 -3.69
C ASN A 82 5.60 8.52 -2.77
N TRP A 83 5.79 7.30 -3.29
CA TRP A 83 6.17 6.11 -2.52
C TRP A 83 7.35 6.37 -1.56
N GLU A 84 8.50 6.78 -2.07
CA GLU A 84 9.71 6.96 -1.27
C GLU A 84 9.58 8.11 -0.25
N LYS A 85 8.71 9.08 -0.54
CA LYS A 85 8.48 10.24 0.34
C LYS A 85 7.52 9.92 1.49
N TRP A 86 6.46 9.19 1.20
CA TRP A 86 5.31 9.04 2.10
C TRP A 86 5.13 7.64 2.64
N VAL A 87 5.52 6.62 1.87
CA VAL A 87 5.26 5.21 2.21
C VAL A 87 6.52 4.56 2.75
N TYR A 88 7.58 4.47 1.95
CA TYR A 88 8.79 3.78 2.36
C TYR A 88 10.04 4.23 1.57
N PRO A 89 10.96 5.02 2.16
CA PRO A 89 12.12 5.57 1.45
C PRO A 89 13.18 4.54 1.08
N GLU A 90 13.27 3.41 1.79
CA GLU A 90 14.36 2.44 1.60
C GLU A 90 14.08 1.36 0.53
N CYS A 91 12.93 1.42 -0.15
CA CYS A 91 12.59 0.54 -1.26
C CYS A 91 12.03 1.34 -2.44
N SER A 92 12.55 1.10 -3.65
CA SER A 92 12.04 1.75 -4.86
C SER A 92 10.64 1.24 -5.18
N VAL A 93 9.76 2.14 -5.63
CA VAL A 93 8.40 1.77 -6.05
C VAL A 93 8.36 0.74 -7.19
N ASN A 94 9.42 0.66 -7.98
CA ASN A 94 9.54 -0.32 -9.07
C ASN A 94 9.73 -1.75 -8.57
N ASP A 95 10.21 -1.92 -7.35
CA ASP A 95 10.44 -3.22 -6.72
C ASP A 95 9.23 -3.66 -5.86
N VAL A 96 8.20 -2.81 -5.76
CA VAL A 96 6.98 -3.09 -4.99
C VAL A 96 6.09 -4.03 -5.78
N LEU A 97 5.64 -5.09 -5.11
CA LEU A 97 4.64 -6.01 -5.62
C LEU A 97 3.28 -5.70 -5.00
N VAL A 98 2.20 -5.95 -5.73
CA VAL A 98 0.83 -5.74 -5.25
C VAL A 98 -0.06 -6.93 -5.56
N ILE A 99 -1.04 -7.16 -4.68
CA ILE A 99 -2.20 -8.04 -4.88
C ILE A 99 -3.47 -7.32 -4.42
N ASP A 100 -4.62 -7.65 -4.99
CA ASP A 100 -5.91 -7.04 -4.62
C ASP A 100 -6.37 -7.41 -3.20
N GLY A 101 -5.83 -8.51 -2.67
CA GLY A 101 -6.09 -8.98 -1.32
C GLY A 101 -5.58 -10.40 -1.11
N TYR A 102 -5.45 -10.79 0.15
CA TYR A 102 -5.11 -12.17 0.46
C TYR A 102 -6.24 -13.11 -0.01
N PRO A 103 -5.88 -14.25 -0.66
CA PRO A 103 -6.87 -15.21 -1.09
C PRO A 103 -7.63 -15.74 0.12
N SER A 104 -8.95 -15.88 -0.01
CA SER A 104 -9.83 -16.41 1.04
C SER A 104 -9.72 -17.93 1.26
N ASN A 105 -8.79 -18.60 0.56
CA ASN A 105 -8.71 -20.05 0.55
C ASN A 105 -7.90 -20.55 1.76
N PHE A 106 -8.62 -21.16 2.70
CA PHE A 106 -8.09 -22.09 3.70
C PHE A 106 -7.61 -23.38 3.05
#